data_AF-A0A165I1R9-F1
#
_entry.id   AF-A0A165I1R9-F1
#
_cell.length_a   1.000
_cell.length_b   1.000
_cell.length_c   1.000
_cell.angle_alpha   90.00
_cell.angle_beta   90.00
_cell.angle_gamma   90.00
#
_symmetry.space_group_name_H-M   'P 1'
#
loop_
_entity.id
_entity.type
_entity.pdbx_description
1 polymer ?
#
loop_
_entity_poly.entity_id
_entity_poly.type
_entity_poly.pdbx_seq_one_letter_code
_entity_poly.pdbx_strand_id
1 'polypeptide(L)'
;MSPELPSPADREPSDSGEKAPFGPEAAASVERSLASLRDPDDALRILQGVKESGSAFAAYLLLPDTNVAAPDILERFYDSYADAWETFAEFRRDVLDGLGWLEALEKVLSEQGIPDDHLTWNHAAVDKNILDTYDVVHLDGWWHVFNK
;
A
#
# COMPACT_ATOMS: atom_id res chain seq x y z
N MET A 1 12.21 7.10 24.81
CA MET A 1 11.18 6.14 24.36
C MET A 1 10.88 6.51 22.94
N SER A 2 11.33 5.74 21.95
CA SER A 2 10.83 5.89 20.59
C SER A 2 9.36 5.46 20.62
N PRO A 3 8.42 6.22 20.02
CA PRO A 3 7.06 5.71 19.87
C PRO A 3 7.14 4.40 19.07
N GLU A 4 6.60 3.32 19.64
CA GLU A 4 6.34 2.11 18.87
C GLU A 4 5.35 2.48 17.78
N LEU A 5 5.69 2.14 16.53
CA LEU A 5 4.76 2.26 15.43
C LEU A 5 3.57 1.34 15.76
N PRO A 6 2.32 1.83 15.75
CA PRO A 6 1.15 0.97 15.88
C PRO A 6 1.21 -0.10 14.79
N SER A 7 0.79 -1.32 15.14
CA SER A 7 0.75 -2.43 14.20
C SER A 7 -0.14 -2.04 13.00
N PRO A 8 0.29 -2.24 11.75
CA PRO A 8 -0.50 -1.88 10.57
C PRO A 8 -1.90 -2.51 10.52
N ALA A 9 -2.13 -3.57 11.29
CA ALA A 9 -3.40 -4.29 11.39
C ALA A 9 -4.54 -3.51 12.07
N ASP A 10 -4.24 -2.41 12.77
CA ASP A 10 -5.27 -1.61 13.47
C ASP A 10 -5.82 -0.44 12.62
N ARG A 11 -5.37 -0.30 11.37
CA ARG A 11 -5.89 0.72 10.44
C ARG A 11 -7.08 0.17 9.67
N GLU A 12 -8.26 0.74 9.91
CA GLU A 12 -9.41 0.49 9.05
C GLU A 12 -9.08 0.96 7.62
N PRO A 13 -9.35 0.15 6.59
CA PRO A 13 -9.15 0.56 5.19
C PRO A 13 -9.96 1.83 4.91
N SER A 14 -9.40 2.73 4.10
CA SER A 14 -10.06 3.98 3.76
C SER A 14 -11.31 3.67 2.95
N ASP A 15 -12.49 4.03 3.46
CA ASP A 15 -13.79 3.91 2.77
C ASP A 15 -13.94 4.94 1.61
N SER A 16 -12.83 5.29 0.95
CA SER A 16 -12.83 5.99 -0.33
C SER A 16 -13.22 4.98 -1.40
N GLY A 17 -14.53 4.81 -1.62
CA GLY A 17 -15.14 3.80 -2.49
C GLY A 17 -14.76 3.78 -4.00
N GLU A 18 -13.63 4.36 -4.38
CA GLU A 18 -13.04 4.24 -5.72
C GLU A 18 -11.97 3.14 -5.71
N LYS A 19 -12.33 1.98 -6.29
CA LYS A 19 -11.35 0.91 -6.52
C LYS A 19 -10.39 1.35 -7.63
N ALA A 20 -9.09 1.21 -7.37
CA ALA A 20 -8.05 1.41 -8.39
C ALA A 20 -8.39 0.68 -9.69
N PRO A 21 -8.32 1.34 -10.86
CA PRO A 21 -8.70 0.76 -12.14
C PRO A 21 -7.79 -0.41 -12.52
N PHE A 22 -8.32 -1.37 -13.28
CA PHE A 22 -7.53 -2.43 -13.90
C PHE A 22 -7.11 -1.98 -15.31
N GLY A 23 -5.87 -1.51 -15.43
CA GLY A 23 -5.34 -0.96 -16.66
C GLY A 23 -4.32 -1.87 -17.36
N PRO A 24 -3.58 -1.33 -18.35
CA PRO A 24 -2.62 -2.11 -19.13
C PRO A 24 -1.42 -2.60 -18.30
N GLU A 25 -1.01 -1.89 -17.25
CA GLU A 25 0.10 -2.32 -16.40
C GLU A 25 -0.32 -3.51 -15.53
N ALA A 26 -1.54 -3.48 -14.97
CA ALA A 26 -2.16 -4.63 -14.30
C ALA A 26 -2.19 -5.86 -15.22
N ALA A 27 -2.72 -5.69 -16.44
CA ALA A 27 -2.81 -6.77 -17.42
C ALA A 27 -1.42 -7.37 -17.72
N ALA A 28 -0.42 -6.52 -17.97
CA ALA A 28 0.94 -6.97 -18.26
C ALA A 28 1.60 -7.70 -17.07
N SER A 29 1.33 -7.27 -15.83
CA SER A 29 1.79 -7.97 -14.62
C SER A 29 1.23 -9.39 -14.54
N VAL A 30 -0.08 -9.52 -14.76
CA VAL A 30 -0.79 -10.80 -14.76
C VAL A 30 -0.29 -11.70 -15.88
N GLU A 31 -0.19 -11.19 -17.12
CA GLU A 31 0.30 -11.94 -18.27
C GLU A 31 1.71 -12.48 -18.04
N ARG A 32 2.61 -11.66 -17.49
CA ARG A 32 3.98 -12.09 -17.14
C ARG A 32 3.97 -13.21 -16.11
N SER A 33 3.14 -13.07 -15.07
CA SER A 33 3.02 -14.07 -14.02
C SER A 33 2.50 -15.39 -14.59
N LEU A 34 1.42 -15.36 -15.36
CA LEU A 34 0.86 -16.54 -16.03
C LEU A 34 1.87 -17.22 -16.97
N ALA A 35 2.64 -16.44 -17.73
CA ALA A 35 3.65 -16.97 -18.65
C ALA A 35 4.80 -17.70 -17.94
N SER A 36 5.03 -17.42 -16.65
CA SER A 36 6.06 -18.07 -15.84
C SER A 36 5.61 -19.39 -15.23
N LEU A 37 4.29 -19.62 -15.12
CA LEU A 37 3.70 -20.78 -14.48
C LEU A 37 3.70 -21.99 -15.40
N ARG A 38 3.92 -23.17 -14.82
CA ARG A 38 3.90 -24.46 -15.53
C ARG A 38 2.66 -25.28 -15.19
N ASP A 39 2.14 -25.11 -13.99
CA ASP A 39 0.96 -25.82 -13.51
C ASP A 39 -0.31 -25.01 -13.84
N PRO A 40 -1.31 -25.60 -14.53
CA PRO A 40 -2.59 -24.97 -14.75
C PRO A 40 -3.32 -24.56 -13.47
N ASP A 41 -3.17 -25.31 -12.37
CA ASP A 41 -3.84 -24.98 -11.10
C ASP A 41 -3.26 -23.71 -10.49
N ASP A 42 -1.94 -23.47 -10.64
CA ASP A 42 -1.31 -22.22 -10.23
C ASP A 42 -1.87 -21.04 -11.04
N ALA A 43 -1.99 -21.22 -12.36
CA ALA A 43 -2.55 -20.19 -13.24
C ALA A 43 -4.02 -19.87 -12.89
N LEU A 44 -4.82 -20.88 -12.54
CA LEU A 44 -6.20 -20.68 -12.09
C LEU A 44 -6.26 -19.88 -10.78
N ARG A 45 -5.34 -20.10 -9.83
CA ARG A 45 -5.26 -19.27 -8.61
C ARG A 45 -4.93 -17.82 -8.91
N ILE A 46 -4.00 -17.56 -9.84
CA ILE A 46 -3.70 -16.19 -10.29
C ILE A 46 -4.95 -15.53 -10.90
N LEU A 47 -5.61 -16.22 -11.83
CA LEU A 47 -6.82 -15.70 -12.47
C LEU A 47 -7.96 -15.46 -11.47
N GLN A 48 -8.07 -16.29 -10.43
CA GLN A 48 -9.00 -16.09 -9.34
C GLN A 48 -8.67 -14.81 -8.56
N GLY A 49 -7.42 -14.60 -8.14
CA GLY A 49 -7.02 -13.38 -7.42
C GLY A 49 -7.26 -12.11 -8.24
N VAL A 50 -6.99 -12.15 -9.54
CA VAL A 50 -7.30 -11.03 -10.45
C VAL A 50 -8.81 -10.77 -10.55
N LYS A 51 -9.62 -11.83 -10.61
CA LYS A 51 -11.08 -11.70 -10.67
C LYS A 51 -11.64 -11.09 -9.38
N GLU A 52 -11.10 -11.46 -8.23
CA GLU A 52 -11.60 -11.06 -6.91
C GLU A 52 -11.10 -9.67 -6.49
N SER A 53 -9.84 -9.37 -6.79
CA SER A 53 -9.12 -8.22 -6.24
C SER A 53 -8.50 -7.29 -7.28
N GLY A 54 -8.60 -7.62 -8.57
CA GLY A 54 -8.27 -6.71 -9.66
C GLY A 54 -6.82 -6.23 -9.65
N SER A 55 -6.64 -4.90 -9.74
CA SER A 55 -5.35 -4.23 -9.85
C SER A 55 -4.51 -4.40 -8.58
N ALA A 56 -5.13 -4.49 -7.40
CA ALA A 56 -4.42 -4.74 -6.15
C ALA A 56 -3.66 -6.06 -6.18
N PHE A 57 -4.30 -7.14 -6.64
CA PHE A 57 -3.61 -8.42 -6.79
C PHE A 57 -2.58 -8.37 -7.93
N ALA A 58 -2.87 -7.70 -9.04
CA ALA A 58 -1.89 -7.52 -10.11
C ALA A 58 -0.63 -6.76 -9.65
N ALA A 59 -0.77 -5.78 -8.75
CA ALA A 59 0.34 -5.07 -8.13
C ALA A 59 1.13 -5.96 -7.15
N TYR A 60 0.45 -6.80 -6.36
CA TYR A 60 1.09 -7.78 -5.47
C TYR A 60 2.02 -8.75 -6.21
N LEU A 61 1.64 -9.15 -7.43
CA LEU A 61 2.47 -10.01 -8.28
C LEU A 61 3.78 -9.36 -8.75
N LEU A 62 3.93 -8.03 -8.62
CA LEU A 62 5.16 -7.31 -8.94
C LEU A 62 6.14 -7.22 -7.77
N LEU A 63 5.72 -7.61 -6.56
CA LEU A 63 6.62 -7.57 -5.40
C LEU A 63 7.80 -8.54 -5.60
N PRO A 64 9.04 -8.15 -5.25
CA PRO A 64 10.23 -8.96 -5.51
C PRO A 64 10.20 -10.35 -4.86
N ASP A 65 9.60 -10.46 -3.68
CA ASP A 65 9.58 -11.69 -2.89
C ASP A 65 8.31 -12.55 -3.14
N THR A 66 7.45 -12.14 -4.07
CA THR A 66 6.24 -12.90 -4.41
C THR A 66 6.58 -14.18 -5.16
N ASN A 67 6.36 -15.31 -4.52
CA ASN A 67 6.33 -16.61 -5.20
C ASN A 67 4.98 -16.83 -5.88
N VAL A 68 4.93 -16.57 -7.18
CA VAL A 68 3.70 -16.70 -8.01
C VAL A 68 3.10 -18.10 -8.05
N ALA A 69 3.90 -19.14 -7.78
CA ALA A 69 3.46 -20.53 -7.75
C ALA A 69 3.07 -21.01 -6.33
N ALA A 70 3.05 -20.11 -5.34
CA ALA A 70 2.73 -20.49 -3.97
C ALA A 70 1.25 -20.90 -3.83
N PRO A 71 0.94 -22.03 -3.18
CA PRO A 71 -0.44 -22.48 -3.03
C PRO A 71 -1.28 -21.55 -2.12
N ASP A 72 -0.61 -20.79 -1.26
CA ASP A 72 -1.15 -19.82 -0.31
C ASP A 72 -1.05 -18.36 -0.81
N ILE A 73 -0.79 -18.14 -2.10
CA ILE A 73 -0.55 -16.79 -2.65
C ILE A 73 -1.71 -15.80 -2.40
N LEU A 74 -2.95 -16.27 -2.47
CA LEU A 74 -4.13 -15.44 -2.22
C LEU A 74 -4.24 -15.05 -0.75
N GLU A 75 -3.98 -15.98 0.16
CA GLU A 75 -3.96 -15.74 1.61
C GLU A 75 -2.90 -14.69 1.95
N ARG A 76 -1.67 -14.87 1.46
CA ARG A 76 -0.59 -13.88 1.66
C ARG A 76 -0.90 -12.50 1.09
N PHE A 77 -1.58 -12.45 -0.05
CA PHE A 77 -2.07 -11.19 -0.59
C PHE A 77 -3.06 -10.52 0.37
N TYR A 78 -4.08 -11.25 0.84
CA TYR A 78 -5.07 -10.68 1.76
C TYR A 78 -4.48 -10.27 3.11
N ASP A 79 -3.50 -11.02 3.61
CA ASP A 79 -2.83 -10.70 4.88
C ASP A 79 -1.92 -9.47 4.77
N SER A 80 -1.36 -9.22 3.58
CA SER A 80 -0.42 -8.11 3.36
C SER A 80 -1.10 -6.86 2.81
N TYR A 81 -2.15 -6.97 2.00
CA TYR A 81 -2.74 -5.82 1.32
C TYR A 81 -3.34 -4.83 2.31
N ALA A 82 -2.86 -3.59 2.24
CA ALA A 82 -3.36 -2.50 3.07
C ALA A 82 -4.46 -1.74 2.32
N ASP A 83 -4.09 -0.99 1.29
CA ASP A 83 -5.04 -0.22 0.47
C ASP A 83 -4.37 0.31 -0.82
N ALA A 84 -5.08 1.16 -1.59
CA ALA A 84 -4.53 1.93 -2.70
C ALA A 84 -4.88 3.42 -2.65
N TRP A 85 -3.98 4.27 -3.14
CA TRP A 85 -4.15 5.72 -3.23
C TRP A 85 -3.81 6.25 -4.62
N GLU A 86 -4.51 7.28 -5.09
CA GLU A 86 -4.16 7.96 -6.35
C GLU A 86 -2.80 8.67 -6.25
N THR A 87 -2.54 9.28 -5.09
CA THR A 87 -1.28 9.99 -4.86
C THR A 87 -0.56 9.49 -3.64
N PHE A 88 0.77 9.43 -3.73
CA PHE A 88 1.61 9.10 -2.58
C PHE A 88 1.49 10.15 -1.45
N ALA A 89 1.06 11.37 -1.76
CA ALA A 89 0.84 12.42 -0.79
C ALA A 89 -0.35 12.16 0.13
N GLU A 90 -1.43 11.58 -0.41
CA GLU A 90 -2.59 11.12 0.37
C GLU A 90 -2.18 9.96 1.28
N PHE A 91 -1.52 8.94 0.73
CA PHE A 91 -1.00 7.84 1.54
C PHE A 91 -0.10 8.33 2.69
N ARG A 92 0.84 9.24 2.41
CA ARG A 92 1.69 9.83 3.46
C ARG A 92 0.86 10.54 4.53
N ARG A 93 -0.16 11.30 4.13
CA ARG A 93 -1.05 11.99 5.07
C ARG A 93 -1.75 10.99 5.98
N ASP A 94 -2.31 9.92 5.41
CA ASP A 94 -3.04 8.89 6.17
C ASP A 94 -2.11 8.13 7.12
N VAL A 95 -0.86 7.88 6.71
CA VAL A 95 0.15 7.33 7.62
C VAL A 95 0.41 8.27 8.79
N LEU A 96 0.61 9.57 8.54
CA LEU A 96 0.87 10.56 9.59
C LEU A 96 -0.33 10.74 10.52
N ASP A 97 -1.55 10.71 9.97
CA ASP A 97 -2.80 10.80 10.71
C ASP A 97 -3.01 9.57 11.58
N GLY A 98 -2.85 8.37 11.02
CA GLY A 98 -2.94 7.11 11.76
C GLY A 98 -1.84 6.91 12.81
N LEU A 99 -0.77 7.72 12.79
CA LEU A 99 0.22 7.79 13.88
C LEU A 99 -0.13 8.83 14.96
N GLY A 100 -1.18 9.63 14.76
CA GLY A 100 -1.54 10.77 15.60
C GLY A 100 -0.56 11.95 15.48
N TRP A 101 0.33 11.94 14.49
CA TRP A 101 1.37 12.97 14.37
C TRP A 101 0.80 14.31 13.92
N LEU A 102 -0.25 14.29 13.09
CA LEU A 102 -0.92 15.51 12.65
C LEU A 102 -1.57 16.24 13.84
N GLU A 103 -2.35 15.51 14.66
CA GLU A 103 -2.96 16.04 15.89
C GLU A 103 -1.90 16.52 16.90
N ALA A 104 -0.85 15.73 17.10
CA ALA A 104 0.24 16.09 18.02
C ALA A 104 0.95 17.38 17.59
N LEU A 105 1.16 17.57 16.28
CA LEU A 105 1.78 18.79 15.75
C LEU A 105 0.85 20.00 15.91
N GLU A 106 -0.43 19.85 15.56
CA GLU A 106 -1.45 20.91 15.73
C GLU A 106 -1.52 21.38 17.18
N LYS A 107 -1.50 20.45 18.13
CA LYS A 107 -1.49 20.77 19.56
C LYS A 107 -0.26 21.61 19.95
N VAL A 108 0.94 21.23 19.52
CA VAL A 108 2.17 21.98 19.82
C VAL A 108 2.13 23.38 19.20
N LEU A 109 1.69 23.49 17.94
CA LEU A 109 1.55 24.78 17.26
C LEU A 109 0.62 25.72 18.04
N SER A 110 -0.56 25.21 18.43
CA SER A 110 -1.56 25.94 19.19
C SER A 110 -1.05 26.37 20.58
N GLU A 111 -0.48 25.44 21.35
CA GLU A 111 -0.01 25.70 22.71
C GLU A 111 1.14 26.70 22.77
N GLN A 112 2.00 26.73 21.74
CA GLN A 112 3.15 27.60 21.66
C GLN A 112 2.90 28.88 20.84
N GLY A 113 1.71 29.05 20.28
CA GLY A 113 1.36 30.19 19.43
C GLY A 113 2.24 30.28 18.17
N ILE A 114 2.70 29.15 17.65
CA ILE A 114 3.52 29.09 16.44
C ILE A 114 2.56 29.15 15.23
N PRO A 115 2.75 30.09 14.30
CA PRO A 115 1.94 30.14 13.08
C PRO A 115 2.12 28.90 12.20
N ASP A 116 1.05 28.46 11.55
CA ASP A 116 1.03 27.22 10.74
C ASP A 116 2.02 27.22 9.57
N ASP A 117 2.39 28.40 9.06
CA ASP A 117 3.32 28.58 7.94
C ASP A 117 4.81 28.56 8.35
N HIS A 118 5.10 28.44 9.66
CA HIS A 118 6.47 28.48 10.19
C HIS A 118 7.07 27.08 10.41
N LEU A 119 6.28 26.01 10.31
CA LEU A 119 6.76 24.62 10.33
C LEU A 119 6.53 23.96 8.98
N THR A 120 7.52 23.21 8.51
CA THR A 120 7.42 22.43 7.28
C THR A 120 7.82 20.99 7.54
N TRP A 121 7.05 20.06 6.96
CA TRP A 121 7.36 18.64 7.02
C TRP A 121 8.55 18.33 6.11
N ASN A 122 9.52 17.57 6.64
CA ASN A 122 10.51 16.92 5.81
C ASN A 122 9.92 15.65 5.18
N HIS A 123 9.17 15.82 4.09
CA HIS A 123 8.51 14.71 3.41
C HIS A 123 9.49 13.61 2.98
N ALA A 124 10.71 13.94 2.57
CA ALA A 124 11.70 12.94 2.17
C ALA A 124 12.07 11.98 3.31
N ALA A 125 12.13 12.48 4.56
CA ALA A 125 12.38 11.63 5.72
C ALA A 125 11.17 10.75 6.06
N VAL A 126 9.96 11.29 5.90
CA VAL A 126 8.70 10.54 6.12
C VAL A 126 8.55 9.44 5.06
N ASP A 127 8.73 9.78 3.78
CA ASP A 127 8.63 8.85 2.65
C ASP A 127 9.61 7.68 2.81
N LYS A 128 10.83 7.95 3.28
CA LYS A 128 11.80 6.90 3.58
C LYS A 128 11.29 5.93 4.65
N ASN A 129 10.78 6.44 5.78
CA ASN A 129 10.23 5.60 6.84
C ASN A 129 9.02 4.78 6.36
N ILE A 130 8.18 5.38 5.51
CA ILE A 130 7.05 4.68 4.89
C ILE A 130 7.56 3.50 4.04
N LEU A 131 8.52 3.73 3.15
CA LEU A 131 9.07 2.67 2.28
C LEU A 131 9.90 1.63 3.04
N ASP A 132 10.43 1.98 4.22
CA ASP A 132 11.07 1.02 5.13
C ASP A 132 10.02 0.11 5.80
N THR A 133 8.79 0.61 6.03
CA THR A 133 7.69 -0.10 6.73
C THR A 133 6.80 -0.90 5.78
N TYR A 134 6.52 -0.37 4.59
CA TYR A 134 5.58 -0.93 3.63
C TYR A 134 6.28 -1.27 2.31
N ASP A 135 5.78 -2.29 1.64
CA ASP A 135 6.04 -2.47 0.23
C ASP A 135 5.01 -1.68 -0.59
N VAL A 136 5.50 -0.95 -1.58
CA VAL A 136 4.67 -0.02 -2.34
C VAL A 136 4.90 -0.21 -3.83
N VAL A 137 3.82 -0.38 -4.59
CA VAL A 137 3.83 -0.56 -6.03
C VAL A 137 2.97 0.52 -6.68
N HIS A 138 3.57 1.31 -7.56
CA HIS A 138 2.82 2.22 -8.43
C HIS A 138 2.41 1.49 -9.71
N LEU A 139 1.11 1.36 -9.94
CA LEU A 139 0.55 0.59 -11.05
C LEU A 139 -0.74 1.24 -11.54
N ASP A 140 -0.83 1.46 -12.85
CA ASP A 140 -1.98 2.11 -13.51
C ASP A 140 -2.37 3.46 -12.90
N GLY A 141 -1.37 4.20 -12.40
CA GLY A 141 -1.54 5.53 -11.80
C GLY A 141 -1.95 5.51 -10.31
N TRP A 142 -1.96 4.34 -9.67
CA TRP A 142 -2.31 4.18 -8.26
C TRP A 142 -1.15 3.57 -7.48
N TRP A 143 -1.02 3.98 -6.22
CA TRP A 143 -0.07 3.46 -5.25
C TRP A 143 -0.74 2.36 -4.44
N HIS A 144 -0.42 1.10 -4.74
CA HIS A 144 -0.85 -0.06 -3.97
C HIS A 144 0.16 -0.34 -2.85
N VAL A 145 -0.35 -0.52 -1.63
CA VAL A 145 0.47 -0.67 -0.43
C VAL A 145 0.24 -2.02 0.22
N PHE A 146 1.34 -2.63 0.65
CA PHE A 146 1.38 -3.93 1.30
C PHE A 146 2.21 -3.84 2.59
N ASN A 147 1.77 -4.53 3.63
CA ASN A 147 2.53 -4.77 4.84
C ASN A 147 3.65 -5.78 4.56
N LYS A 148 4.83 -5.52 5.12
CA LYS A 148 5.98 -6.43 5.08
C LYS A 148 5.88 -7.56 6.10
#